data_AF-V4A0K3-F1
#
_entry.id   AF-V4A0K3-F1
#
_cell.length_a   1.000
_cell.length_b   1.000
_cell.length_c   1.000
_cell.angle_alpha   90.00
_cell.angle_beta   90.00
_cell.angle_gamma   90.00
#
_symmetry.space_group_name_H-M   'P 1'
#
loop_
_entity.id
_entity.type
_entity.pdbx_description
1 polymer ?
#
loop_
_entity_poly.entity_id
_entity_poly.type
_entity_poly.pdbx_seq_one_letter_code
_entity_poly.pdbx_strand_id
1 'polypeptide(L)' 'DVELVRNMKMDVTGMELCPACRLPFDSGKKRKLIDACGHERCYSCMFTSEICPLCRKLK' A
#
# COMPACT_ATOMS: atom_id res chain seq x y z
N ASP A 1 14.90 -31.81 -12.30
CA ASP A 1 14.38 -31.18 -11.07
C ASP A 1 13.66 -29.88 -11.41
N VAL A 2 12.34 -29.94 -11.52
CA VAL A 2 11.47 -28.80 -11.89
C VAL A 2 10.86 -28.22 -10.61
N GLU A 3 11.70 -27.96 -9.60
CA GLU A 3 11.22 -27.55 -8.26
C GLU A 3 11.88 -26.26 -7.72
N LEU A 4 12.62 -25.49 -8.54
CA LEU A 4 13.33 -24.29 -8.03
C LEU A 4 12.98 -22.96 -8.71
N VAL A 5 12.17 -22.93 -9.78
CA VAL A 5 11.96 -21.69 -10.54
C VAL A 5 10.49 -21.46 -10.80
N ARG A 6 9.74 -20.97 -9.79
CA ARG A 6 8.56 -20.11 -10.06
C ARG A 6 7.91 -19.39 -8.88
N ASN A 7 8.48 -19.42 -7.67
CA ASN A 7 8.02 -18.55 -6.59
C ASN A 7 8.79 -17.22 -6.56
N MET A 8 8.67 -16.44 -7.64
CA MET A 8 9.01 -15.01 -7.61
C MET A 8 7.90 -14.26 -6.85
N LYS A 9 7.79 -14.47 -5.55
CA LYS A 9 7.18 -13.45 -4.70
C LYS A 9 8.21 -12.34 -4.67
N MET A 10 7.96 -11.27 -5.43
CA MET A 10 8.71 -10.04 -5.28
C MET A 10 8.49 -9.56 -3.85
N ASP A 11 9.42 -9.92 -2.97
CA ASP A 11 9.66 -9.26 -1.71
C ASP A 11 9.95 -7.79 -2.02
N VAL A 12 8.89 -6.97 -1.96
CA VAL A 12 8.93 -5.51 -2.03
C VAL A 12 9.52 -4.97 -0.73
N THR A 13 10.70 -5.45 -0.33
CA THR A 13 11.32 -5.15 0.97
C THR A 13 12.03 -3.81 0.94
N GLY A 14 11.31 -2.72 0.68
CA GLY A 14 11.88 -1.39 0.97
C GLY A 14 11.17 -0.17 0.40
N MET A 15 10.24 -0.31 -0.54
CA MET A 15 9.41 0.81 -0.98
C MET A 15 7.99 0.61 -0.49
N GLU A 16 7.71 1.21 0.67
CA GLU A 16 6.37 1.30 1.25
C GLU A 16 5.46 2.05 0.24
N LEU A 17 4.56 1.32 -0.44
CA LEU A 17 3.65 1.87 -1.45
C LEU A 17 2.26 2.13 -0.86
N CYS A 18 1.60 3.17 -1.34
CA CYS A 18 0.21 3.42 -0.98
C CYS A 18 -0.73 2.35 -1.57
N PRO A 19 -1.60 1.69 -0.77
CA PRO A 19 -2.50 0.66 -1.27
C PRO A 19 -3.61 1.19 -2.20
N ALA A 20 -3.82 2.51 -2.23
CA ALA A 20 -4.81 3.16 -3.09
C ALA A 20 -4.25 3.54 -4.47
N CYS A 21 -3.07 4.18 -4.53
CA CYS A 21 -2.48 4.65 -5.79
C CYS A 21 -1.25 3.87 -6.26
N ARG A 22 -0.74 2.91 -5.46
CA ARG A 22 0.49 2.13 -5.70
C ARG A 22 1.75 2.95 -5.97
N LEU A 23 1.74 4.21 -5.54
CA LEU A 23 2.91 5.08 -5.61
C LEU A 23 3.67 5.03 -4.28
N PRO A 24 5.01 5.20 -4.29
CA PRO A 24 5.81 5.22 -3.07
C PRO A 24 5.40 6.39 -2.19
N PHE A 25 5.49 6.18 -0.88
CA PHE A 25 5.35 7.29 0.06
C PHE A 25 6.53 8.26 -0.08
N ASP A 26 6.25 9.55 0.08
CA ASP A 26 7.24 10.63 0.06
C ASP A 26 7.14 11.48 1.35
N SER A 27 7.80 12.64 1.44
CA SER A 27 7.65 13.56 2.58
C SER A 27 6.61 14.66 2.35
N GLY A 28 5.93 14.68 1.20
CA GLY A 28 5.02 15.72 0.75
C GLY A 28 3.58 15.23 0.60
N LYS A 29 3.01 15.38 -0.61
CA LYS A 29 1.62 15.03 -0.92
C LYS A 29 1.35 13.52 -0.82
N LYS A 30 2.38 12.68 -0.91
CA LYS A 30 2.29 11.24 -0.70
C LYS A 30 2.92 10.81 0.61
N ARG A 31 3.04 11.69 1.61
CA ARG A 31 3.43 11.29 2.96
C ARG A 31 2.57 10.15 3.49
N LYS A 32 3.24 9.18 4.12
CA LYS A 32 2.63 8.02 4.76
C LYS A 32 1.82 8.47 5.98
N LEU A 33 0.54 8.11 6.04
CA LEU A 33 -0.35 8.36 7.16
C LEU A 33 -1.04 7.06 7.57
N ILE A 34 -1.38 6.97 8.85
CA ILE A 34 -2.19 5.88 9.39
C ILE A 34 -3.64 6.37 9.44
N ASP A 35 -4.51 5.62 8.78
CA ASP A 35 -5.94 5.88 8.75
C ASP A 35 -6.61 5.45 10.08
N ALA A 36 -7.85 5.90 10.32
CA ALA A 36 -8.62 5.53 11.52
C ALA A 36 -8.83 4.01 11.65
N CYS A 37 -8.81 3.29 10.53
CA CYS A 37 -8.86 1.84 10.49
C CYS A 37 -7.52 1.14 10.77
N GLY A 38 -6.43 1.88 11.03
CA GLY A 38 -5.08 1.36 11.26
C GLY A 38 -4.26 1.10 10.00
N HIS A 39 -4.83 1.31 8.81
CA HIS A 39 -4.14 1.06 7.54
C HIS A 39 -3.38 2.27 7.01
N GLU A 40 -2.30 2.00 6.30
CA GLU A 40 -1.39 3.04 5.82
C GLU A 40 -1.85 3.58 4.46
N ARG A 41 -2.02 4.89 4.34
CA ARG A 41 -2.43 5.58 3.11
C ARG A 41 -1.62 6.85 2.91
N CYS A 42 -1.49 7.29 1.67
CA CYS A 42 -0.77 8.53 1.41
C CYS A 42 -1.72 9.72 1.64
N TYR A 43 -1.18 10.87 2.04
CA TYR A 43 -1.99 12.06 2.37
C TYR A 43 -2.99 12.44 1.26
N SER A 44 -2.57 12.41 -0.01
CA SER A 44 -3.48 12.67 -1.14
C SER A 44 -4.64 11.66 -1.18
N CYS A 45 -4.35 10.36 -1.12
CA CYS A 45 -5.39 9.33 -1.24
C CYS A 45 -6.33 9.29 -0.04
N MET A 46 -5.83 9.58 1.17
CA MET A 46 -6.66 9.67 2.36
C MET A 46 -7.69 10.80 2.24
N PHE A 47 -7.31 11.93 1.62
CA PHE A 47 -8.22 13.07 1.42
C PHE A 47 -9.12 12.93 0.19
N THR A 48 -8.67 12.21 -0.84
CA THR A 48 -9.50 11.92 -2.04
C THR A 48 -10.57 10.86 -1.78
N SER A 49 -10.32 9.91 -0.88
CA SER A 49 -11.23 8.80 -0.59
C SER A 49 -11.21 8.48 0.88
N GLU A 50 -12.34 8.68 1.57
CA GLU A 50 -12.47 8.31 2.98
C GLU A 50 -12.45 6.79 3.17
N ILE A 51 -12.89 6.02 2.16
CA ILE A 51 -12.92 4.56 2.22
C ILE A 51 -11.51 3.99 2.03
N CYS A 52 -11.04 3.25 3.04
CA CYS A 52 -9.80 2.49 2.94
C CYS A 52 -9.96 1.27 2.01
N PRO A 53 -9.14 1.14 0.94
CA PRO A 53 -9.23 0.01 0.03
C PRO A 53 -8.84 -1.32 0.68
N LEU A 54 -8.07 -1.30 1.78
CA LEU A 54 -7.74 -2.50 2.53
C LEU A 54 -8.96 -2.99 3.34
N CYS A 55 -9.68 -2.09 4.03
CA CYS A 55 -10.93 -2.45 4.71
C CYS A 55 -12.01 -2.96 3.76
N ARG A 56 -12.07 -2.43 2.53
CA ARG A 56 -13.02 -2.91 1.51
C ARG A 56 -12.69 -4.32 1.03
N LYS A 57 -11.40 -4.70 0.96
CA LYS A 57 -10.98 -6.04 0.53
C LYS A 57 -11.14 -7.10 1.62
N LEU A 58 -11.24 -6.68 2.88
CA LEU A 58 -11.35 -7.56 4.05
C LEU A 58 -12.80 -7.76 4.51
N LYS A 59 -13.78 -7.31 3.72
CA LYS A 59 -15.22 -7.59 3.87
C LYS A 59 -15.67 -8.45 2.71
#